data_AF-A0A8R2HPC8-F1
#
_entry.id   AF-A0A8R2HPC8-F1
#
_cell.length_a   1.000
_cell.length_b   1.000
_cell.length_c   1.000
_cell.angle_alpha   90.00
_cell.angle_beta   90.00
_cell.angle_gamma   90.00
#
_symmetry.space_group_name_H-M   'P 1'
#
loop_
_entity.id
_entity.type
_entity.pdbx_description
1 polymer ?
#
loop_
_entity_poly.entity_id
_entity_poly.type
_entity_poly.pdbx_seq_one_letter_code
_entity_poly.pdbx_strand_id
1 'polypeptide(L)'
;MSPPKNAKRNTTRVRQSILAAQPTSCGDNMSDLVFNMLARAVLQSYAAKHNCKVKRKRRKAVKVKTMNNNFESYVQNAVTDGFRLEKNESNSPNKAESIIFDNNELLSMWQELSDLTLKKAGILIKMQNAMQPVLENFVLYDRIVYLKEKGVVKCKFKKIFDEKLSPRCLALIAYKS
;
A
#
# COMPACT_ATOMS: atom_id res chain seq x y z
N MET A 1 35.89 24.33 -46.67
CA MET A 1 35.97 23.85 -45.27
C MET A 1 34.59 23.41 -44.84
N SER A 2 34.36 22.09 -44.81
CA SER A 2 33.10 21.48 -44.38
C SER A 2 33.36 20.73 -43.07
N PRO A 3 32.52 20.85 -42.04
CA PRO A 3 32.72 20.11 -40.80
C PRO A 3 32.28 18.65 -40.97
N PRO A 4 32.93 17.69 -40.27
CA PRO A 4 32.64 16.27 -40.42
C PRO A 4 31.33 15.88 -39.71
N LYS A 5 30.60 14.98 -40.37
CA LYS A 5 29.43 14.28 -39.83
C LYS A 5 29.87 13.11 -38.92
N ASN A 6 28.99 12.80 -37.96
CA ASN A 6 28.86 11.55 -37.21
C ASN A 6 29.75 11.32 -35.98
N ALA A 7 29.17 11.58 -34.81
CA ALA A 7 29.34 10.73 -33.63
C ALA A 7 27.95 10.30 -33.14
N LYS A 8 27.46 9.15 -33.62
CA LYS A 8 26.26 8.50 -33.05
C LYS A 8 26.61 8.03 -31.64
N ARG A 9 26.18 8.78 -30.62
CA ARG A 9 26.20 8.32 -29.23
C ARG A 9 25.30 7.08 -29.14
N ASN A 10 25.90 5.90 -28.97
CA ASN A 10 25.20 4.70 -28.58
C ASN A 10 24.76 4.85 -27.12
N THR A 11 23.57 5.42 -26.93
CA THR A 11 22.94 5.53 -25.62
C THR A 11 22.42 4.15 -25.23
N THR A 12 23.23 3.37 -24.53
CA THR A 12 22.81 2.09 -23.94
C THR A 12 21.65 2.35 -22.99
N ARG A 13 20.44 1.96 -23.41
CA ARG A 13 19.21 2.17 -22.66
C ARG A 13 19.18 1.21 -21.48
N VAL A 14 19.76 1.61 -20.35
CA VAL A 14 19.67 0.87 -19.09
C VAL A 14 18.21 0.92 -18.62
N ARG A 15 17.49 -0.21 -18.73
CA ARG A 15 16.18 -0.36 -18.09
C ARG A 15 16.40 -0.58 -16.60
N GLN A 16 16.32 0.49 -15.81
CA GLN A 16 16.31 0.39 -14.35
C GLN A 16 14.86 0.15 -13.90
N SER A 17 14.60 -1.02 -13.32
CA SER A 17 13.37 -1.26 -12.56
C SER A 17 13.62 -0.87 -11.11
N ILE A 18 12.96 0.22 -10.68
CA ILE A 18 13.00 0.68 -9.29
C ILE A 18 11.97 -0.13 -8.50
N LEU A 19 12.43 -0.95 -7.57
CA LEU A 19 11.58 -1.54 -6.55
C LEU A 19 11.51 -0.58 -5.38
N ALA A 20 10.36 0.07 -5.19
CA ALA A 20 10.07 0.79 -3.96
C ALA A 20 9.70 -0.22 -2.87
N ALA A 21 10.51 -0.28 -1.82
CA ALA A 21 10.14 -0.93 -0.56
C ALA A 21 9.53 0.13 0.37
N GLN A 22 8.47 -0.20 1.11
CA GLN A 22 7.71 0.78 1.91
C GLN A 22 8.37 1.11 3.24
N PRO A 23 8.78 2.36 3.55
CA PRO A 23 9.59 2.69 4.73
C PRO A 23 9.17 1.97 6.01
N THR A 24 10.16 1.46 6.76
CA THR A 24 10.00 1.04 8.15
C THR A 24 10.08 2.36 8.87
N SER A 25 9.03 3.16 8.71
CA SER A 25 8.84 4.36 9.49
C SER A 25 8.65 3.88 10.92
N CYS A 26 9.76 3.75 11.64
CA CYS A 26 9.80 3.63 13.09
C CYS A 26 9.45 5.00 13.73
N GLY A 27 8.52 5.73 13.13
CA GLY A 27 8.09 7.07 13.55
C GLY A 27 6.58 7.25 13.52
N ASP A 28 5.82 6.25 13.06
CA ASP A 28 4.36 6.27 13.21
C ASP A 28 4.02 5.75 14.61
N ASN A 29 3.27 6.54 15.40
CA ASN A 29 2.85 6.12 16.73
C ASN A 29 2.10 4.79 16.58
N MET A 30 2.49 3.76 17.35
CA MET A 30 1.86 2.43 17.29
C MET A 30 0.34 2.51 17.49
N SER A 31 -0.11 3.45 18.33
CA SER A 31 -1.53 3.79 18.52
C SER A 31 -2.22 4.16 17.20
N ASP A 32 -1.58 4.97 16.37
CA ASP A 32 -2.14 5.48 15.13
C ASP A 32 -2.20 4.35 14.09
N LEU A 33 -1.18 3.49 14.02
CA LEU A 33 -1.18 2.32 13.15
C LEU A 33 -2.30 1.34 13.53
N VAL A 34 -2.45 1.05 14.83
CA VAL A 34 -3.52 0.20 15.36
C VAL A 34 -4.88 0.80 15.05
N PHE A 35 -5.07 2.09 15.35
CA PHE A 35 -6.31 2.81 15.07
C PHE A 35 -6.68 2.73 13.59
N ASN A 36 -5.74 3.04 12.68
CA ASN A 36 -5.99 3.02 11.24
C ASN A 36 -6.32 1.63 10.71
N MET A 37 -5.64 0.60 11.21
CA MET A 37 -5.92 -0.79 10.85
C MET A 37 -7.32 -1.18 11.28
N LEU A 38 -7.68 -0.93 12.53
CA LEU A 38 -8.99 -1.27 13.08
C LEU A 38 -10.12 -0.47 12.45
N ALA A 39 -9.92 0.83 12.22
CA ALA A 39 -10.94 1.68 11.60
C ALA A 39 -11.28 1.19 10.19
N ARG A 40 -10.26 0.74 9.45
CA ARG A 40 -10.45 0.09 8.15
C ARG A 40 -11.11 -1.28 8.26
N ALA A 41 -10.76 -2.06 9.28
CA ALA A 41 -11.34 -3.38 9.52
C ALA A 41 -12.84 -3.29 9.87
N VAL A 42 -13.26 -2.27 10.65
CA VAL A 42 -14.69 -2.02 10.95
C VAL A 42 -15.46 -1.71 9.68
N LEU A 43 -14.96 -0.82 8.80
CA LEU A 43 -15.59 -0.55 7.51
C LEU A 43 -15.72 -1.80 6.63
N GLN A 44 -14.69 -2.66 6.64
CA GLN A 44 -14.70 -3.91 5.88
C GLN A 44 -15.68 -4.93 6.48
N SER A 45 -15.75 -5.02 7.80
CA SER A 45 -16.66 -5.91 8.53
C SER A 45 -18.12 -5.50 8.31
N TYR A 46 -18.40 -4.20 8.37
CA TYR A 46 -19.69 -3.63 8.00
C TYR A 46 -20.08 -4.03 6.57
N ALA A 47 -19.18 -3.81 5.61
CA ALA A 47 -19.47 -4.15 4.22
C ALA A 47 -19.70 -5.66 4.03
N ALA A 48 -18.94 -6.51 4.72
CA ALA A 48 -19.14 -7.96 4.69
C ALA A 48 -20.51 -8.35 5.26
N LYS A 49 -20.92 -7.77 6.40
CA LYS A 49 -22.24 -7.99 7.01
C LYS A 49 -23.39 -7.62 6.07
N HIS A 50 -23.21 -6.55 5.30
CA HIS A 50 -24.20 -6.04 4.33
C HIS A 50 -24.03 -6.60 2.91
N ASN A 51 -23.23 -7.65 2.70
CA ASN A 51 -22.94 -8.24 1.38
C ASN A 51 -22.47 -7.22 0.32
N CYS A 52 -21.71 -6.23 0.77
CA CYS A 52 -21.17 -5.13 -0.02
C CYS A 52 -19.65 -5.19 -0.14
N LYS A 53 -19.12 -4.49 -1.14
CA LYS A 53 -17.69 -4.19 -1.29
C LYS A 53 -17.41 -2.71 -1.05
N VAL A 54 -16.37 -2.44 -0.26
CA VAL A 54 -15.88 -1.08 -0.04
C VAL A 54 -14.97 -0.66 -1.19
N LYS A 55 -15.41 0.31 -1.99
CA LYS A 55 -14.62 0.89 -3.08
C LYS A 55 -14.12 2.28 -2.72
N ARG A 56 -12.89 2.59 -3.12
CA ARG A 56 -12.28 3.92 -2.91
C ARG A 56 -12.77 4.90 -3.98
N LYS A 57 -13.19 6.09 -3.56
CA LYS A 57 -13.48 7.21 -4.47
C LYS A 57 -12.21 7.93 -4.92
N ARG A 58 -11.16 7.94 -4.07
CA ARG A 58 -9.89 8.67 -4.31
C ARG A 58 -8.67 7.82 -3.95
N ARG A 59 -7.50 8.16 -4.51
CA ARG A 59 -6.20 7.52 -4.20
C ARG A 59 -5.87 7.54 -2.71
N LYS A 60 -6.19 8.64 -2.02
CA LYS A 60 -6.15 8.77 -0.55
C LYS A 60 -7.58 8.93 -0.04
N ALA A 61 -8.16 7.83 0.44
CA ALA A 61 -9.56 7.78 0.83
C ALA A 61 -9.83 8.53 2.15
N VAL A 62 -8.87 8.55 3.09
CA VAL A 62 -9.04 9.26 4.37
C VAL A 62 -7.79 10.08 4.67
N LYS A 63 -7.97 11.32 5.13
CA LYS A 63 -6.89 12.20 5.60
C LYS A 63 -6.66 11.94 7.09
N VAL A 64 -5.82 10.97 7.39
CA VAL A 64 -5.57 10.46 8.75
C VAL A 64 -4.86 11.47 9.66
N LYS A 65 -3.98 12.32 9.11
CA LYS A 65 -3.09 13.21 9.90
C LYS A 65 -3.82 14.30 10.70
N THR A 66 -5.12 14.47 10.53
CA THR A 66 -5.88 15.60 11.10
C THR A 66 -6.89 15.14 12.18
N MET A 67 -6.93 13.86 12.55
CA MET A 67 -8.10 13.26 13.21
C MET A 67 -7.95 12.87 14.68
N ASN A 68 -6.79 13.08 15.32
CA ASN A 68 -6.55 12.76 16.74
C ASN A 68 -7.13 11.39 17.19
N ASN A 69 -7.04 10.35 16.33
CA ASN A 69 -7.58 9.00 16.59
C ASN A 69 -9.07 8.97 17.00
N ASN A 70 -9.89 9.93 16.57
CA ASN A 70 -11.34 9.90 16.76
C ASN A 70 -12.01 9.14 15.60
N PHE A 71 -12.66 8.01 15.93
CA PHE A 71 -13.35 7.18 14.96
C PHE A 71 -14.57 7.85 14.33
N GLU A 72 -15.30 8.70 15.06
CA GLU A 72 -16.45 9.42 14.52
C GLU A 72 -16.01 10.37 13.38
N SER A 73 -14.96 11.15 13.63
CA SER A 73 -14.35 12.02 12.62
C SER A 73 -13.81 11.23 11.44
N TYR A 74 -13.25 10.03 11.69
CA TYR A 74 -12.80 9.12 10.65
C TYR A 74 -13.95 8.66 9.77
N VAL A 75 -15.06 8.19 10.35
CA VAL A 75 -16.25 7.71 9.62
C VAL A 75 -16.83 8.82 8.76
N GLN A 76 -17.00 10.03 9.29
CA GLN A 76 -17.52 11.16 8.52
C GLN A 76 -16.71 11.42 7.25
N ASN A 77 -15.39 11.42 7.35
CA ASN A 77 -14.51 11.61 6.20
C ASN A 77 -14.50 10.38 5.26
N ALA A 78 -14.52 9.17 5.84
CA ALA A 78 -14.53 7.92 5.10
C ALA A 78 -15.80 7.76 4.27
N VAL A 79 -16.97 8.09 4.81
CA VAL A 79 -18.28 7.96 4.16
C VAL A 79 -18.48 9.07 3.13
N THR A 80 -18.17 10.31 3.50
CA THR A 80 -18.41 11.48 2.64
C THR A 80 -17.51 11.46 1.41
N ASP A 81 -16.20 11.39 1.62
CA ASP A 81 -15.20 11.63 0.57
C ASP A 81 -14.38 10.40 0.18
N GLY A 82 -14.33 9.39 1.05
CA GLY A 82 -13.35 8.31 0.94
C GLY A 82 -13.83 7.08 0.18
N PHE A 83 -14.98 6.54 0.58
CA PHE A 83 -15.44 5.22 0.21
C PHE A 83 -16.89 5.24 -0.29
N ARG A 84 -17.23 4.20 -1.05
CA ARG A 84 -18.58 3.88 -1.51
C ARG A 84 -18.81 2.38 -1.33
N LEU A 85 -20.04 2.00 -1.00
CA LEU A 85 -20.46 0.59 -0.99
C LEU A 85 -21.03 0.21 -2.36
N GLU A 86 -20.62 -0.95 -2.86
CA GLU A 86 -21.19 -1.59 -4.05
C GLU A 86 -21.74 -2.97 -3.65
N LYS A 87 -23.02 -3.25 -3.93
CA LYS A 87 -23.60 -4.59 -3.72
C LYS A 87 -22.87 -5.62 -4.57
N ASN A 88 -22.73 -6.84 -4.05
CA ASN A 88 -22.10 -7.94 -4.77
C ASN A 88 -22.99 -8.56 -5.86
N GLU A 89 -24.28 -8.25 -5.90
CA GLU A 89 -25.20 -8.82 -6.88
C GLU A 89 -24.99 -8.20 -8.27
N SER A 90 -24.24 -8.92 -9.09
CA SER A 90 -24.20 -8.77 -10.53
C SER A 90 -25.54 -9.21 -11.14
N ASN A 91 -26.42 -8.26 -11.46
CA ASN A 91 -27.28 -8.22 -12.66
C ASN A 91 -28.40 -7.19 -12.53
N SER A 92 -28.06 -5.90 -12.64
CA SER A 92 -28.98 -4.91 -13.21
C SER A 92 -28.15 -3.75 -13.77
N PRO A 93 -28.30 -3.38 -15.06
CA PRO A 93 -27.60 -2.24 -15.66
C PRO A 93 -28.16 -0.89 -15.19
N ASN A 94 -29.22 -0.88 -14.37
CA ASN A 94 -29.96 0.33 -14.07
C ASN A 94 -29.80 0.71 -12.59
N LYS A 95 -29.00 1.77 -12.39
CA LYS A 95 -28.77 2.52 -11.15
C LYS A 95 -28.19 1.70 -10.00
N ALA A 96 -26.88 1.81 -9.84
CA ALA A 96 -26.21 1.49 -8.58
C ALA A 96 -26.77 2.40 -7.47
N GLU A 97 -27.85 1.97 -6.81
CA GLU A 97 -28.26 2.53 -5.52
C GLU A 97 -27.06 2.45 -4.59
N SER A 98 -26.45 3.60 -4.33
CA SER A 98 -25.40 3.68 -3.33
C SER A 98 -26.04 3.41 -1.99
N ILE A 99 -25.84 2.21 -1.44
CA ILE A 99 -26.11 1.97 -0.03
C ILE A 99 -25.27 2.97 0.76
N ILE A 100 -25.95 3.74 1.59
CA ILE A 100 -25.34 4.70 2.49
C ILE A 100 -24.84 3.93 3.71
N PHE A 101 -23.67 4.31 4.23
CA PHE A 101 -23.18 3.75 5.49
C PHE A 101 -24.09 4.21 6.63
N ASP A 102 -24.52 3.28 7.47
CA ASP A 102 -25.12 3.63 8.76
C ASP A 102 -24.01 3.99 9.74
N ASN A 103 -23.89 5.29 10.04
CA ASN A 103 -22.89 5.80 10.96
C ASN A 103 -23.09 5.27 12.38
N ASN A 104 -24.34 5.04 12.81
CA ASN A 104 -24.64 4.58 14.17
C ASN A 104 -24.21 3.12 14.34
N GLU A 105 -24.48 2.28 13.34
CA GLU A 105 -24.02 0.89 13.35
C GLU A 105 -22.48 0.80 13.28
N LEU A 106 -21.83 1.65 12.48
CA LEU A 106 -20.36 1.70 12.47
C LEU A 106 -19.79 2.10 13.84
N LEU A 107 -20.41 3.06 14.51
CA LEU A 107 -20.01 3.49 15.86
C LEU A 107 -20.23 2.37 16.88
N SER A 108 -21.35 1.63 16.82
CA SER A 108 -21.57 0.50 17.73
C SER A 108 -20.53 -0.60 17.52
N MET A 109 -20.23 -0.96 16.27
CA MET A 109 -19.18 -1.94 15.94
C MET A 109 -17.79 -1.50 16.44
N TRP A 110 -17.52 -0.19 16.47
CA TRP A 110 -16.29 0.36 17.03
C TRP A 110 -16.24 0.26 18.55
N GLN A 111 -17.34 0.57 19.25
CA GLN A 111 -17.42 0.49 20.71
C GLN A 111 -17.38 -0.96 21.23
N GLU A 112 -17.82 -1.93 20.42
CA GLU A 112 -17.72 -3.36 20.72
C GLU A 112 -16.27 -3.90 20.65
N LEU A 113 -15.30 -3.10 20.19
CA LEU A 113 -13.91 -3.52 20.13
C LEU A 113 -13.31 -3.70 21.54
N SER A 114 -12.99 -4.93 21.89
CA SER A 114 -12.30 -5.24 23.14
C SER A 114 -10.83 -4.77 23.16
N ASP A 115 -10.30 -4.51 24.36
CA ASP A 115 -8.86 -4.27 24.58
C ASP A 115 -7.98 -5.42 24.06
N LEU A 116 -8.50 -6.64 24.07
CA LEU A 116 -7.81 -7.79 23.51
C LEU A 116 -7.64 -7.65 21.99
N THR A 117 -8.64 -7.11 21.29
CA THR A 117 -8.57 -6.83 19.84
C THR A 117 -7.52 -5.77 19.53
N LEU A 118 -7.42 -4.72 20.35
CA LEU A 118 -6.38 -3.70 20.24
C LEU A 118 -4.98 -4.31 20.38
N LYS A 119 -4.77 -5.17 21.40
CA LYS A 119 -3.50 -5.88 21.59
C LYS A 119 -3.16 -6.81 20.42
N LYS A 120 -4.13 -7.58 19.92
CA LYS A 120 -3.96 -8.45 18.76
C LYS A 120 -3.55 -7.66 17.51
N ALA A 121 -4.17 -6.52 17.25
CA ALA A 121 -3.80 -5.65 16.13
C ALA A 121 -2.35 -5.13 16.26
N GLY A 122 -1.95 -4.71 17.46
CA GLY A 122 -0.57 -4.29 17.72
C GLY A 122 0.46 -5.40 17.48
N ILE A 123 0.17 -6.63 17.94
CA ILE A 123 1.03 -7.80 17.68
C ILE A 123 1.11 -8.08 16.17
N LEU A 124 -0.02 -8.05 15.47
CA LEU A 124 -0.06 -8.27 14.02
C LEU A 124 0.79 -7.24 13.27
N ILE A 125 0.67 -5.96 13.61
CA ILE A 125 1.49 -4.89 13.00
C ILE A 125 2.97 -5.12 13.26
N LYS A 126 3.36 -5.46 14.49
CA LYS A 126 4.77 -5.78 14.81
C LYS A 126 5.27 -6.98 14.02
N MET A 127 4.48 -8.04 13.90
CA MET A 127 4.83 -9.22 13.14
C MET A 127 4.98 -8.89 11.64
N GLN A 128 4.04 -8.12 11.07
CA GLN A 128 4.13 -7.66 9.68
C GLN A 128 5.42 -6.86 9.45
N ASN A 129 5.73 -5.92 10.34
CA ASN A 129 6.95 -5.12 10.26
C ASN A 129 8.22 -5.96 10.39
N ALA A 130 8.21 -6.99 11.26
CA ALA A 130 9.34 -7.89 11.43
C ALA A 130 9.56 -8.83 10.23
N MET A 131 8.48 -9.31 9.62
CA MET A 131 8.53 -10.17 8.43
C MET A 131 8.85 -9.39 7.14
N GLN A 132 8.53 -8.09 7.09
CA GLN A 132 8.65 -7.28 5.89
C GLN A 132 10.05 -7.34 5.24
N PRO A 133 11.18 -7.17 5.95
CA PRO A 133 12.51 -7.28 5.35
C PRO A 133 12.81 -8.64 4.72
N VAL A 134 12.32 -9.73 5.33
CA VAL A 134 12.54 -11.09 4.84
C VAL A 134 11.79 -11.30 3.52
N LEU A 135 10.52 -10.90 3.47
CA LEU A 135 9.69 -11.01 2.27
C LEU A 135 10.20 -10.12 1.14
N GLU A 136 10.67 -8.91 1.46
CA GLU A 136 11.27 -8.01 0.48
C GLU A 136 12.53 -8.62 -0.13
N ASN A 137 13.45 -9.14 0.69
CA ASN A 137 14.67 -9.81 0.21
C ASN A 137 14.37 -11.05 -0.63
N PHE A 138 13.34 -11.81 -0.26
CA PHE A 138 12.91 -12.97 -1.02
C PHE A 138 12.46 -12.59 -2.45
N VAL A 139 11.58 -11.59 -2.59
CA VAL A 139 11.12 -11.10 -3.90
C VAL A 139 12.27 -10.51 -4.73
N LEU A 140 13.21 -9.82 -4.08
CA LEU A 140 14.40 -9.30 -4.77
C LEU A 140 15.25 -10.45 -5.32
N TYR A 141 15.52 -11.46 -4.50
CA TYR A 141 16.31 -12.62 -4.91
C TYR A 141 15.65 -13.38 -6.07
N ASP A 142 14.35 -13.64 -5.99
CA ASP A 142 13.54 -14.27 -7.05
C ASP A 142 13.73 -13.56 -8.41
N ARG A 143 13.69 -12.22 -8.42
CA ARG A 143 13.89 -11.44 -9.65
C ARG A 143 15.31 -11.56 -10.23
N ILE A 144 16.33 -11.71 -9.39
CA ILE A 144 17.70 -11.97 -9.87
C ILE A 144 17.78 -13.36 -10.51
N VAL A 145 17.21 -14.37 -9.86
CA VAL A 145 17.20 -15.74 -10.36
C VAL A 145 16.49 -15.79 -11.71
N TYR A 146 15.30 -15.20 -11.81
CA TYR A 146 14.56 -15.08 -13.06
C TYR A 146 15.38 -14.45 -14.20
N LEU A 147 16.12 -13.37 -13.93
CA LEU A 147 16.96 -12.74 -14.96
C LEU A 147 18.12 -13.64 -15.39
N LYS A 148 18.74 -14.37 -14.47
CA LYS A 148 19.80 -15.33 -14.77
C LYS A 148 19.28 -16.47 -15.64
N GLU A 149 18.10 -17.01 -15.33
CA GLU A 149 17.42 -18.03 -16.14
C GLU A 149 17.11 -17.55 -17.56
N LYS A 150 16.84 -16.25 -17.74
CA LYS A 150 16.65 -15.61 -19.05
C LYS A 150 17.97 -15.23 -19.76
N GLY A 151 19.11 -15.70 -19.26
CA GLY A 151 20.43 -15.48 -19.89
C GLY A 151 21.11 -14.16 -19.52
N VAL A 152 20.54 -13.37 -18.59
CA VAL A 152 21.16 -12.13 -18.09
C VAL A 152 22.06 -12.45 -16.90
N VAL A 153 23.29 -12.85 -17.19
CA VAL A 153 24.26 -13.33 -16.18
C VAL A 153 24.77 -12.19 -15.28
N LYS A 154 24.98 -11.00 -15.86
CA LYS A 154 25.46 -9.81 -15.14
C LYS A 154 24.27 -8.99 -14.63
N CYS A 155 23.65 -9.42 -13.55
CA CYS A 155 22.61 -8.66 -12.85
C CYS A 155 22.91 -8.52 -11.34
N LYS A 156 22.64 -7.34 -10.77
CA LYS A 156 22.81 -7.07 -9.34
C LYS A 156 21.87 -5.97 -8.85
N PHE A 157 21.54 -5.98 -7.56
CA PHE A 157 20.93 -4.82 -6.92
C PHE A 157 21.98 -3.81 -6.47
N LYS A 158 21.69 -2.52 -6.64
CA LYS A 158 22.49 -1.41 -6.10
C LYS A 158 21.60 -0.47 -5.33
N LYS A 159 22.04 -0.07 -4.13
CA LYS A 159 21.38 0.98 -3.35
C LYS A 159 21.55 2.33 -4.04
N ILE A 160 20.45 3.03 -4.33
CA ILE A 160 20.48 4.29 -5.09
C ILE A 160 20.43 5.51 -4.17
N PHE A 161 19.70 5.43 -3.06
CA PHE A 161 19.51 6.56 -2.14
C PHE A 161 20.29 6.36 -0.84
N ASP A 162 20.69 7.49 -0.26
CA ASP A 162 21.19 7.59 1.11
C ASP A 162 20.12 7.04 2.08
N GLU A 163 20.55 6.26 3.07
CA GLU A 163 19.68 5.72 4.11
C GLU A 163 18.87 6.79 4.83
N LYS A 164 19.42 8.01 4.95
CA LYS A 164 18.75 9.14 5.59
C LYS A 164 17.65 9.76 4.72
N LEU A 165 17.76 9.66 3.39
CA LEU A 165 16.78 10.24 2.44
C LEU A 165 15.71 9.23 2.05
N SER A 166 16.11 7.99 1.85
CA SER A 166 15.21 6.87 1.66
C SER A 166 15.95 5.60 2.06
N PRO A 167 15.56 4.94 3.16
CA PRO A 167 16.17 3.67 3.54
C PRO A 167 15.98 2.57 2.49
N ARG A 168 15.20 2.81 1.41
CA ARG A 168 14.51 1.78 0.63
C ARG A 168 14.51 2.00 -0.86
N CYS A 169 15.70 2.01 -1.45
CA CYS A 169 15.78 2.03 -2.89
C CYS A 169 16.92 1.18 -3.40
N LEU A 170 16.54 0.03 -3.95
CA LEU A 170 17.41 -0.86 -4.68
C LEU A 170 17.04 -0.79 -6.16
N ALA A 171 17.99 -0.41 -7.01
CA ALA A 171 17.88 -0.60 -8.45
C ALA A 171 18.37 -1.98 -8.82
N LEU A 172 17.59 -2.71 -9.62
CA LEU A 172 18.11 -3.84 -10.37
C LEU A 172 18.89 -3.33 -11.58
N ILE A 173 20.18 -3.63 -11.63
CA ILE A 173 21.06 -3.29 -12.74
C ILE A 173 21.36 -4.58 -13.49
N ALA A 174 20.98 -4.61 -14.75
CA ALA A 174 21.34 -5.66 -15.70
C ALA A 174 22.29 -5.08 -16.75
N TYR A 175 23.42 -5.74 -16.97
CA TYR A 175 24.34 -5.41 -18.04
C TYR A 175 23.98 -6.24 -19.26
N LYS A 176 23.72 -5.54 -20.36
CA LYS A 176 23.56 -6.18 -21.67
C LYS A 176 24.94 -6.72 -22.08
N SER A 177 25.00 -8.02 -22.36
CA SER A 177 26.15 -8.65 -23.02
C SER A 177 26.26 -8.18 -24.47
#